data_AF-A0A2T3AER5-F1
#
_entry.id   AF-A0A2T3AER5-F1
#
_cell.length_a   1.000
_cell.length_b   1.000
_cell.length_c   1.000
_cell.angle_alpha   90.00
_cell.angle_beta   90.00
_cell.angle_gamma   90.00
#
_symmetry.space_group_name_H-M   'P 1'
#
loop_
_entity.id
_entity.type
_entity.pdbx_description
1 polymer ?
#
loop_
_entity_poly.entity_id
_entity_poly.type
_entity_poly.pdbx_seq_one_letter_code
_entity_poly.pdbx_strand_id
1 'polypeptide(L)'
;MTVVEPHSRAPFPPVGYEAPGWPSLFWPPLEDRYVLYRLRDMWRFILFWTLVMYASFHWAAIGIAVFVQIGKRRTNWKYLWTVPIIYSAIAAFEALVAGSITGAIVGAIYIAGGWYMTTWIPFIWGWVNVFILVVSSFSISGAL
;
A
#
# COMPACT_ATOMS: atom_id res chain seq x y z
N MET A 1 -25.49 31.21 -36.93
CA MET A 1 -24.48 30.13 -36.91
C MET A 1 -23.68 30.28 -35.63
N THR A 2 -24.05 29.56 -34.58
CA THR A 2 -23.31 29.50 -33.31
C THR A 2 -22.13 28.57 -33.50
N VAL A 3 -20.92 29.11 -33.38
CA VAL A 3 -19.67 28.34 -33.38
C VAL A 3 -19.72 27.40 -32.18
N VAL A 4 -19.87 26.09 -32.44
CA VAL A 4 -19.70 25.06 -31.40
C VAL A 4 -18.19 25.00 -31.15
N GLU A 5 -17.74 25.59 -30.05
CA GLU A 5 -16.34 25.46 -29.64
C GLU A 5 -16.00 23.97 -29.47
N PRO A 6 -14.87 23.51 -30.04
CA PRO A 6 -14.43 22.14 -29.84
C PRO A 6 -14.21 21.96 -28.34
N HIS A 7 -14.85 20.95 -27.77
CA HIS A 7 -14.80 20.60 -26.35
C HIS A 7 -13.34 20.55 -25.91
N SER A 8 -12.83 21.66 -25.38
CA SER A 8 -11.45 21.75 -24.91
C SER A 8 -11.36 20.76 -23.76
N ARG A 9 -10.68 19.63 -24.00
CA ARG A 9 -10.42 18.65 -22.92
C ARG A 9 -9.81 19.45 -21.79
N ALA A 10 -10.51 19.54 -20.66
CA ALA A 10 -10.00 20.24 -19.49
C ALA A 10 -8.57 19.72 -19.23
N PRO A 11 -7.61 20.61 -18.89
CA PRO A 11 -6.25 20.18 -18.64
C PRO A 11 -6.26 19.06 -17.59
N PHE A 12 -5.49 18.01 -17.86
CA PHE A 12 -5.32 16.86 -16.98
C PHE A 12 -3.86 16.83 -16.52
N PRO A 13 -3.56 17.10 -15.24
CA PRO A 13 -4.47 17.42 -14.13
C PRO A 13 -5.14 18.81 -14.22
N PRO A 14 -6.26 19.03 -13.49
CA PRO A 14 -6.93 20.33 -13.39
C PRO A 14 -5.98 21.44 -12.91
N VAL A 15 -6.20 22.67 -13.40
CA VAL A 15 -5.46 23.84 -12.95
C VAL A 15 -5.71 24.05 -11.45
N GLY A 16 -4.64 24.20 -10.67
CA GLY A 16 -4.73 24.32 -9.21
C GLY A 16 -4.82 22.98 -8.46
N TYR A 17 -4.59 21.84 -9.13
CA TYR A 17 -4.48 20.55 -8.45
C TYR A 17 -3.33 20.54 -7.44
N GLU A 18 -3.70 20.30 -6.18
CA GLU A 18 -2.79 19.93 -5.09
C GLU A 18 -3.05 18.49 -4.67
N ALA A 19 -1.96 17.76 -4.44
CA ALA A 19 -2.05 16.36 -4.03
C ALA A 19 -2.59 16.27 -2.60
N PRO A 20 -3.55 15.37 -2.32
CA PRO A 20 -4.05 15.18 -0.97
C PRO A 20 -2.95 14.56 -0.07
N GLY A 21 -3.01 14.87 1.23
CA GLY A 21 -2.12 14.27 2.22
C GLY A 21 -2.50 12.82 2.53
N TRP A 22 -1.52 11.92 2.63
CA TRP A 22 -1.77 10.54 3.07
C TRP A 22 -2.38 10.50 4.48
N PRO A 23 -3.37 9.64 4.79
CA PRO A 23 -3.94 8.55 3.96
C PRO A 23 -5.12 8.96 3.07
N SER A 24 -5.73 10.13 3.33
CA SER A 24 -6.88 10.71 2.62
C SER A 24 -7.92 9.71 2.09
N LEU A 25 -8.28 8.71 2.91
CA LEU A 25 -9.44 7.85 2.63
C LEU A 25 -10.70 8.65 2.92
N PHE A 26 -11.65 8.62 2.00
CA PHE A 26 -12.87 9.40 2.06
C PHE A 26 -14.09 8.53 1.83
N TRP A 27 -15.26 8.94 2.33
CA TRP A 27 -16.50 8.21 2.05
C TRP A 27 -17.07 8.62 0.67
N PRO A 28 -17.17 7.72 -0.33
CA PRO A 28 -17.85 8.04 -1.59
C PRO A 28 -19.35 8.23 -1.29
N PRO A 29 -20.05 9.31 -1.71
CA PRO A 29 -19.85 10.13 -2.91
C PRO A 29 -19.69 11.65 -2.65
N LEU A 30 -19.24 12.07 -1.46
CA LEU A 30 -19.33 13.49 -1.05
C LEU A 30 -18.09 14.33 -1.36
N GLU A 31 -16.95 13.73 -1.73
CA GLU A 31 -15.68 14.48 -1.90
C GLU A 31 -14.83 13.96 -3.08
N ASP A 32 -14.96 14.56 -4.26
CA ASP A 32 -14.08 14.34 -5.44
C ASP A 32 -12.66 14.90 -5.26
N ARG A 33 -12.32 15.39 -4.06
CA ARG A 33 -11.09 16.14 -3.78
C ARG A 33 -9.88 15.25 -3.50
N TYR A 34 -10.10 13.98 -3.14
CA TYR A 34 -9.02 13.05 -2.77
C TYR A 34 -8.71 12.07 -3.90
N VAL A 35 -8.25 12.63 -5.01
CA VAL A 35 -7.80 11.86 -6.18
C VAL A 35 -6.36 12.20 -6.53
N LEU A 36 -5.67 11.24 -7.11
CA LEU A 36 -4.25 11.31 -7.44
C LEU A 36 -4.12 11.39 -8.96
N TYR A 37 -3.50 12.46 -9.44
CA TYR A 37 -3.26 12.66 -10.87
C TYR A 37 -1.82 12.44 -11.28
N ARG A 38 -0.85 12.65 -10.37
CA ARG A 38 0.57 12.53 -10.70
C ARG A 38 1.07 11.14 -10.34
N LEU A 39 1.90 10.58 -11.20
CA LEU A 39 2.56 9.28 -10.99
C LEU A 39 3.25 9.21 -9.62
N ARG A 40 3.97 10.26 -9.23
CA ARG A 40 4.66 10.34 -7.94
C ARG A 40 3.69 10.19 -6.77
N ASP A 41 2.51 10.78 -6.84
CA ASP A 41 1.54 10.75 -5.74
C ASP A 41 0.88 9.36 -5.68
N MET A 42 0.49 8.80 -6.82
CA MET A 42 -0.01 7.42 -6.94
C MET A 42 0.99 6.40 -6.37
N TRP A 43 2.26 6.51 -6.77
CA TRP A 43 3.34 5.63 -6.32
C TRP A 43 3.55 5.73 -4.80
N ARG A 44 3.60 6.94 -4.24
CA ARG A 44 3.78 7.16 -2.79
C ARG A 44 2.62 6.56 -1.99
N PHE A 45 1.39 6.75 -2.45
CA PHE A 45 0.22 6.19 -1.78
C PHE A 45 0.25 4.66 -1.78
N ILE A 46 0.56 4.04 -2.93
CA ILE A 46 0.67 2.57 -3.01
C ILE A 46 1.79 2.07 -2.10
N LEU A 47 2.96 2.69 -2.14
CA LEU A 47 4.10 2.32 -1.30
C LEU A 47 3.77 2.41 0.20
N PHE A 48 3.20 3.52 0.65
CA PHE A 48 2.89 3.73 2.07
C PHE A 48 1.81 2.77 2.56
N TRP A 49 0.77 2.52 1.77
CA TRP A 49 -0.22 1.52 2.13
C TRP A 49 0.37 0.10 2.18
N THR A 50 1.23 -0.27 1.23
CA THR A 50 1.93 -1.57 1.29
C THR A 50 2.80 -1.67 2.55
N LEU A 51 3.57 -0.63 2.90
CA LEU A 51 4.38 -0.60 4.12
C LEU A 51 3.54 -0.79 5.38
N VAL A 52 2.43 -0.04 5.51
CA VAL A 52 1.54 -0.13 6.68
C VAL A 52 0.89 -1.50 6.79
N MET A 53 0.45 -2.09 5.67
CA MET A 53 -0.17 -3.41 5.66
C MET A 53 0.83 -4.52 6.01
N TYR A 54 2.03 -4.50 5.42
CA TYR A 54 3.08 -5.47 5.76
C TYR A 54 3.49 -5.35 7.21
N ALA A 55 3.70 -4.13 7.71
CA ALA A 55 4.00 -3.89 9.12
C ALA A 55 2.88 -4.47 10.01
N SER A 56 1.63 -4.16 9.75
CA SER A 56 0.50 -4.63 10.56
C SER A 56 0.46 -6.15 10.70
N PHE A 57 0.63 -6.88 9.59
CA PHE A 57 0.60 -8.35 9.61
C PHE A 57 1.86 -8.99 10.24
N HIS A 58 3.04 -8.45 9.94
CA HIS A 58 4.27 -8.94 10.56
C HIS A 58 4.30 -8.67 12.07
N TRP A 59 3.81 -7.52 12.52
CA TRP A 59 3.70 -7.20 13.94
C TRP A 59 2.67 -8.07 14.66
N ALA A 60 1.57 -8.44 14.01
CA ALA A 60 0.65 -9.44 14.54
C ALA A 60 1.36 -10.80 14.74
N ALA A 61 2.13 -11.26 13.75
CA ALA A 61 2.91 -12.50 13.86
C ALA A 61 3.98 -12.44 14.97
N ILE A 62 4.73 -11.33 15.06
CA ILE A 62 5.69 -11.06 16.14
C ILE A 62 4.99 -11.10 17.50
N GLY A 63 3.83 -10.46 17.63
CA GLY A 63 3.04 -10.43 18.86
C GLY A 63 2.64 -11.82 19.33
N ILE A 64 2.15 -12.66 18.41
CA ILE A 64 1.83 -14.07 18.70
C ILE A 64 3.08 -14.84 19.12
N ALA A 65 4.19 -14.68 18.39
CA ALA A 65 5.44 -15.39 18.69
C ALA A 65 5.98 -15.01 20.08
N VAL A 66 5.99 -13.73 20.41
CA VAL A 66 6.41 -13.22 21.72
C VAL A 66 5.47 -13.71 22.83
N PHE A 67 4.15 -13.67 22.62
CA PHE A 67 3.16 -14.15 23.59
C PHE A 67 3.37 -15.64 23.93
N VAL A 68 3.59 -16.50 22.93
CA VAL A 68 3.88 -17.93 23.13
C VAL A 68 5.22 -18.14 23.85
N GLN A 69 6.20 -17.26 23.63
CA GLN A 69 7.53 -17.38 24.22
C GLN A 69 7.54 -16.97 25.71
N ILE A 70 6.78 -15.93 26.11
CA ILE A 70 6.81 -15.37 27.48
C ILE A 70 6.49 -16.42 28.56
N GLY A 71 5.63 -17.40 28.28
CA GLY A 71 5.27 -18.46 29.22
C GLY A 71 6.33 -19.55 29.45
N LYS A 72 7.44 -19.56 28.69
CA LYS A 72 8.46 -20.62 28.79
C LYS A 72 9.54 -20.28 29.84
N ARG A 73 9.84 -21.24 30.71
CA ARG A 73 10.81 -21.15 31.82
C ARG A 73 12.27 -20.81 31.42
N ARG A 74 12.62 -20.88 30.13
CA ARG A 74 13.95 -20.54 29.58
C ARG A 74 13.88 -19.46 28.47
N THR A 75 13.03 -18.45 28.62
CA THR A 75 13.01 -17.34 27.66
C THR A 75 14.28 -16.52 27.75
N ASN A 76 15.05 -16.57 26.66
CA ASN A 76 16.25 -15.75 26.50
C ASN A 76 15.81 -14.34 26.10
N TRP A 77 16.11 -13.34 26.92
CA TRP A 77 15.79 -11.93 26.65
C TRP A 77 16.29 -11.46 25.28
N LYS A 78 17.43 -11.99 24.80
CA LYS A 78 17.96 -11.68 23.46
C LYS A 78 16.99 -12.08 22.35
N TYR A 79 16.30 -13.22 22.49
CA TYR A 79 15.32 -13.69 21.50
C TYR A 79 14.12 -12.75 21.38
N LEU A 80 13.70 -12.13 22.48
CA LEU A 80 12.58 -11.19 22.50
C LEU A 80 12.85 -9.91 21.68
N TRP A 81 14.12 -9.53 21.51
CA TRP A 81 14.52 -8.39 20.70
C TRP A 81 14.93 -8.77 19.28
N THR A 82 15.63 -9.90 19.12
CA THR A 82 16.08 -10.37 17.81
C THR A 82 14.91 -10.65 16.87
N VAL A 83 13.84 -11.30 17.36
CA VAL A 83 12.68 -11.67 16.52
C VAL A 83 11.98 -10.43 15.94
N PRO A 84 11.56 -9.42 16.73
CA PRO A 84 10.94 -8.22 16.18
C PRO A 84 11.82 -7.47 15.17
N ILE A 85 13.12 -7.35 15.44
CA ILE A 85 14.04 -6.60 14.58
C ILE A 85 14.18 -7.28 13.21
N ILE A 86 14.42 -8.59 13.18
CA ILE A 86 14.60 -9.33 11.94
C ILE A 86 13.30 -9.34 11.12
N TYR A 87 12.16 -9.66 11.74
CA TYR A 87 10.88 -9.69 11.04
C TYR A 87 10.48 -8.31 10.52
N SER A 88 10.77 -7.23 11.27
CA SER A 88 10.50 -5.87 10.80
C SER A 88 11.39 -5.49 9.60
N ALA A 89 12.66 -5.91 9.61
CA ALA A 89 13.58 -5.65 8.50
C ALA A 89 13.14 -6.39 7.22
N ILE A 90 12.72 -7.65 7.34
CA ILE A 90 12.16 -8.44 6.23
C ILE A 90 10.89 -7.76 5.70
N ALA A 91 9.95 -7.44 6.58
CA ALA A 91 8.70 -6.78 6.23
C ALA A 91 8.92 -5.46 5.49
N ALA A 92 9.85 -4.62 5.98
CA ALA A 92 10.18 -3.36 5.35
C ALA A 92 10.78 -3.58 3.96
N PHE A 93 11.70 -4.54 3.81
CA PHE A 93 12.30 -4.84 2.52
C PHE A 93 11.27 -5.35 1.50
N GLU A 94 10.46 -6.33 1.87
CA GLU A 94 9.41 -6.88 1.01
C GLU A 94 8.41 -5.80 0.60
N ALA A 95 7.94 -5.00 1.56
CA ALA A 95 7.00 -3.92 1.30
C ALA A 95 7.57 -2.83 0.39
N LEU A 96 8.84 -2.47 0.57
CA LEU A 96 9.52 -1.51 -0.29
C LEU A 96 9.58 -2.00 -1.73
N VAL A 97 9.95 -3.26 -1.95
CA VAL A 97 10.05 -3.85 -3.30
C VAL A 97 8.67 -4.01 -3.93
N ALA A 98 7.74 -4.69 -3.24
CA ALA A 98 6.39 -4.96 -3.73
C ALA A 98 5.61 -3.65 -3.97
N GLY A 99 5.68 -2.72 -3.02
CA GLY A 99 5.04 -1.40 -3.12
C GLY A 99 5.64 -0.54 -4.23
N SER A 100 6.96 -0.53 -4.39
CA SER A 100 7.62 0.30 -5.42
C SER A 100 7.34 -0.20 -6.83
N ILE A 101 7.50 -1.51 -7.07
CA ILE A 101 7.24 -2.12 -8.37
C ILE A 101 5.77 -1.90 -8.73
N THR A 102 4.84 -2.23 -7.83
CA THR A 102 3.44 -2.13 -8.20
C THR A 102 2.97 -0.69 -8.28
N GLY A 103 3.47 0.19 -7.42
CA GLY A 103 3.17 1.62 -7.48
C GLY A 103 3.58 2.23 -8.81
N ALA A 104 4.72 1.80 -9.36
CA ALA A 104 5.21 2.29 -10.64
C ALA A 104 4.34 1.75 -11.80
N ILE A 105 4.04 0.45 -11.80
CA ILE A 105 3.23 -0.20 -12.84
C ILE A 105 1.81 0.36 -12.84
N VAL A 106 1.11 0.30 -11.71
CA VAL A 106 -0.29 0.75 -11.61
C VAL A 106 -0.38 2.25 -11.87
N GLY A 107 0.54 3.05 -11.31
CA GLY A 107 0.57 4.48 -11.58
C GLY A 107 0.78 4.79 -13.07
N ALA A 108 1.69 4.09 -13.75
CA ALA A 108 1.93 4.28 -15.18
C ALA A 108 0.71 3.91 -16.03
N ILE A 109 -0.02 2.84 -15.66
CA ILE A 109 -1.27 2.43 -16.33
C ILE A 109 -2.32 3.54 -16.24
N TYR A 110 -2.50 4.14 -15.07
CA TYR A 110 -3.45 5.25 -14.88
C TYR A 110 -3.07 6.47 -15.71
N ILE A 111 -1.80 6.84 -15.73
CA ILE A 111 -1.30 7.96 -16.55
C ILE A 111 -1.47 7.67 -18.05
N ALA A 112 -1.18 6.45 -18.51
CA ALA A 112 -1.35 6.06 -19.90
C ALA A 112 -2.83 6.07 -20.32
N GLY A 113 -3.75 5.74 -19.40
CA GLY A 113 -5.19 5.84 -19.61
C GLY A 113 -5.75 7.27 -19.52
N GLY A 114 -4.95 8.25 -19.08
CA GLY A 114 -5.43 9.60 -18.79
C GLY A 114 -6.45 9.63 -17.65
N TRP A 115 -6.31 8.71 -16.68
CA TRP A 115 -7.23 8.53 -15.55
C TRP A 115 -6.59 8.97 -14.24
N TYR A 116 -7.41 9.54 -13.37
CA TYR A 116 -7.04 9.81 -11.99
C TYR A 116 -7.30 8.57 -11.15
N MET A 117 -6.54 8.41 -10.07
CA MET A 117 -6.66 7.28 -9.15
C MET A 117 -7.29 7.76 -7.85
N THR A 118 -8.34 7.09 -7.36
CA THR A 118 -8.87 7.38 -6.02
C THR A 118 -7.92 6.82 -4.96
N THR A 119 -7.87 7.46 -3.78
CA THR A 119 -7.00 7.03 -2.67
C THR A 119 -7.37 5.65 -2.10
N TRP A 120 -8.56 5.15 -2.42
CA TRP A 120 -9.01 3.77 -2.15
C TRP A 120 -8.25 2.71 -2.95
N ILE A 121 -7.85 3.01 -4.19
CA ILE A 121 -7.15 2.05 -5.04
C ILE A 121 -5.82 1.61 -4.40
N PRO A 122 -4.94 2.54 -3.97
CA PRO A 122 -3.75 2.19 -3.19
C PRO A 122 -4.03 1.36 -1.92
N PHE A 123 -5.09 1.70 -1.19
CA PHE A 123 -5.46 1.00 0.05
C PHE A 123 -5.86 -0.46 -0.20
N ILE A 124 -6.75 -0.69 -1.16
CA ILE A 124 -7.16 -2.05 -1.56
C ILE A 124 -5.96 -2.83 -2.08
N TRP A 125 -5.06 -2.17 -2.80
CA TRP A 125 -3.86 -2.83 -3.29
C TRP A 125 -2.94 -3.31 -2.18
N GLY A 126 -2.79 -2.54 -1.10
CA GLY A 126 -2.08 -2.97 0.11
C GLY A 126 -2.64 -4.28 0.69
N TRP A 127 -3.97 -4.40 0.76
CA TRP A 127 -4.64 -5.65 1.19
C TRP A 127 -4.35 -6.82 0.28
N VAL A 128 -4.49 -6.63 -1.04
CA VAL A 128 -4.20 -7.68 -2.03
C VAL A 128 -2.78 -8.20 -1.88
N ASN A 129 -1.79 -7.30 -1.73
CA ASN A 129 -0.39 -7.72 -1.57
C ASN A 129 -0.19 -8.62 -0.35
N VAL A 130 -0.75 -8.24 0.80
CA VAL A 130 -0.56 -9.02 2.02
C VAL A 130 -1.37 -10.32 2.01
N PHE A 131 -2.56 -10.33 1.43
CA PHE A 131 -3.31 -11.57 1.27
C PHE A 131 -2.60 -12.57 0.36
N ILE A 132 -1.98 -12.10 -0.73
CA ILE A 132 -1.12 -12.95 -1.56
C ILE A 132 0.04 -13.49 -0.73
N LEU A 133 0.75 -12.64 0.01
CA LEU A 133 1.85 -13.05 0.89
C LEU A 133 1.41 -14.15 1.87
N VAL A 134 0.27 -13.95 2.55
CA VAL A 134 -0.28 -14.89 3.53
C VAL A 134 -0.64 -16.22 2.87
N VAL A 135 -1.37 -16.20 1.74
CA VAL A 135 -1.75 -17.42 1.02
C VAL A 135 -0.52 -18.17 0.49
N SER A 136 0.47 -17.46 -0.05
CA SER A 136 1.73 -18.04 -0.53
C SER A 136 2.58 -18.64 0.60
N SER A 137 2.44 -18.15 1.84
CA SER A 137 3.17 -18.72 2.98
C SER A 137 2.67 -20.13 3.35
N PHE A 138 1.38 -20.40 3.19
CA PHE A 138 0.80 -21.71 3.48
C PHE A 138 1.10 -22.75 2.40
N SER A 139 1.17 -22.34 1.12
CA SER A 139 1.47 -23.26 0.03
C SER A 139 2.89 -23.85 0.12
N ILE A 140 3.84 -23.11 0.69
CA ILE A 140 5.21 -23.59 0.92
C ILE A 140 5.28 -24.61 2.07
N SER A 141 4.37 -24.51 3.06
CA SER A 141 4.38 -25.38 4.24
C SER A 141 3.61 -26.70 4.05
N GLY A 142 2.69 -26.76 3.08
CA GLY A 142 1.88 -27.95 2.77
C GLY A 142 2.52 -28.94 1.78
N ALA A 143 3.74 -28.67 1.31
CA ALA A 143 4.49 -29.54 0.40
C ALA A 143 5.44 -30.53 1.13
N LEU A 144 5.32 -30.67 2.45
CA LEU A 144 6.07 -31.58 3.31
C LEU A 144 5.15 -32.60 3.98
#